data_AF-A0A3C1W9Z3-F1
#
_entry.id   AF-A0A3C1W9Z3-F1
#
_cell.length_a   1.000
_cell.length_b   1.000
_cell.length_c   1.000
_cell.angle_alpha   90.00
_cell.angle_beta   90.00
_cell.angle_gamma   90.00
#
_symmetry.space_group_name_H-M   'P 1'
#
loop_
_entity.id
_entity.type
_entity.pdbx_description
1 polymer ?
#
loop_
_entity_poly.entity_id
_entity_poly.type
_entity_poly.pdbx_seq_one_letter_code
_entity_poly.pdbx_strand_id
1 'polypeptide(L)'
;MTFRSASLVVPILVVVSFSTQAEITNFQFEQISRLCRPSDSNERWRGIELEVDLWAARDCAAKEGKPVFLWEMNGHPLGYT
;
A
#
# COMPACT_ATOMS: atom_id res chain seq x y z
N MET A 1 59.33 -45.57 17.66
CA MET A 1 58.70 -45.17 16.38
C MET A 1 57.22 -44.94 16.66
N THR A 2 56.79 -43.69 16.82
CA THR A 2 55.37 -43.35 17.05
C THR A 2 55.02 -42.18 16.12
N PHE A 3 54.34 -42.50 15.02
CA PHE A 3 53.81 -41.52 14.08
C PHE A 3 52.52 -40.93 14.67
N ARG A 4 52.51 -39.62 14.95
CA ARG A 4 51.28 -38.90 15.29
C ARG A 4 50.73 -38.27 14.01
N SER A 5 49.63 -38.81 13.50
CA SER A 5 48.87 -38.20 12.41
C SER A 5 48.22 -36.89 12.88
N ALA A 6 48.60 -35.77 12.28
CA ALA A 6 47.97 -34.49 12.51
C ALA A 6 46.77 -34.34 11.55
N SER A 7 45.54 -34.41 12.07
CA SER A 7 44.34 -34.09 11.30
C SER A 7 44.22 -32.57 11.16
N LEU A 8 44.34 -32.06 9.93
CA LEU A 8 44.04 -30.68 9.58
C LEU A 8 42.53 -30.49 9.44
N VAL A 9 41.92 -29.73 10.35
CA VAL A 9 40.52 -29.30 10.24
C VAL A 9 40.49 -27.97 9.49
N VAL A 10 39.87 -27.95 8.31
CA VAL A 10 39.65 -26.71 7.53
C VAL A 10 38.31 -26.11 7.95
N PRO A 11 38.26 -24.89 8.49
CA PRO A 11 36.98 -24.27 8.82
C PRO A 11 36.27 -23.82 7.54
N ILE A 12 35.06 -24.34 7.32
CA ILE A 12 34.14 -23.86 6.29
C ILE A 12 33.56 -22.52 6.77
N LEU A 13 33.87 -21.45 6.05
CA LEU A 13 33.27 -20.13 6.28
C LEU A 13 31.87 -20.10 5.67
N VAL A 14 30.83 -20.18 6.50
CA VAL A 14 29.44 -20.00 6.07
C VAL A 14 29.14 -18.50 6.10
N VAL A 15 29.00 -17.89 4.91
CA VAL A 15 28.56 -16.49 4.78
C VAL A 15 27.04 -16.47 4.84
N VAL A 16 26.50 -16.10 6.00
CA VAL A 16 25.05 -15.87 6.17
C VAL A 16 24.72 -14.48 5.61
N SER A 17 23.95 -14.43 4.52
CA SER A 17 23.42 -13.18 3.99
C SER A 17 22.16 -12.79 4.77
N PHE A 18 22.23 -11.69 5.51
CA PHE A 18 21.06 -11.09 6.14
C PHE A 18 20.34 -10.21 5.11
N SER A 19 19.18 -10.64 4.61
CA SER A 19 18.27 -9.72 3.93
C SER A 19 17.66 -8.79 4.98
N THR A 20 18.07 -7.53 4.98
CA THR A 20 17.39 -6.49 5.75
C THR A 20 16.06 -6.20 5.06
N GLN A 21 14.99 -6.85 5.51
CA GLN A 21 13.65 -6.39 5.17
C GLN A 21 13.52 -4.98 5.74
N ALA A 22 13.37 -3.98 4.87
CA ALA A 22 13.22 -2.59 5.29
C ALA A 22 11.83 -2.42 5.90
N GLU A 23 11.69 -2.80 7.17
CA GLU A 23 10.48 -2.60 7.94
C GLU A 23 10.39 -1.12 8.31
N ILE A 24 9.33 -0.44 7.87
CA ILE A 24 9.08 0.94 8.27
C ILE A 24 8.48 0.94 9.67
N THR A 25 8.98 1.82 10.52
CA THR A 25 8.38 2.06 11.83
C THR A 25 7.02 2.76 11.67
N ASN A 26 6.14 2.61 12.67
CA ASN A 26 4.88 3.36 12.71
C ASN A 26 5.10 4.87 12.59
N PHE A 27 6.18 5.40 13.17
CA PHE A 27 6.55 6.80 13.03
C PHE A 27 6.82 7.19 11.57
N GLN A 28 7.60 6.40 10.84
CA GLN A 28 7.89 6.63 9.42
C GLN A 28 6.63 6.50 8.56
N PHE A 29 5.77 5.52 8.85
CA PHE A 29 4.49 5.37 8.17
C PHE A 29 3.61 6.62 8.32
N GLU A 30 3.51 7.18 9.53
CA GLU A 30 2.75 8.39 9.80
C GLU A 30 3.32 9.64 9.11
N GLN A 31 4.65 9.72 8.98
CA GLN A 31 5.30 10.80 8.22
C GLN A 31 4.98 10.69 6.73
N ILE A 32 5.16 9.50 6.15
CA ILE A 32 4.91 9.26 4.72
C ILE A 32 3.44 9.49 4.39
N SER A 33 2.52 8.96 5.20
CA SER A 33 1.08 9.12 5.01
C SER A 33 0.66 10.59 4.98
N ARG A 34 1.27 11.42 5.85
CA ARG A 34 1.04 12.88 5.84
C ARG A 34 1.55 13.56 4.58
N LEU A 35 2.69 13.12 4.04
CA LEU A 35 3.24 13.68 2.80
C LEU A 35 2.42 13.28 1.57
N CYS A 36 1.87 12.06 1.55
CA CYS A 36 1.08 11.54 0.44
C CYS A 36 -0.37 12.04 0.44
N ARG A 37 -0.90 12.51 1.58
CA ARG A 37 -2.26 13.03 1.67
C ARG A 37 -2.30 14.45 1.11
N PRO A 38 -3.13 14.74 0.09
CA PRO A 38 -3.35 16.11 -0.36
C PRO A 38 -3.89 16.99 0.78
N SER A 39 -3.66 18.30 0.72
CA SER A 39 -4.25 19.22 1.69
C SER A 39 -5.78 19.23 1.57
N ASP A 40 -6.48 19.40 2.69
CA ASP A 40 -7.96 19.35 2.72
C ASP A 40 -8.61 20.38 1.76
N SER A 41 -7.94 21.51 1.50
CA SER A 41 -8.37 22.52 0.53
C SER A 41 -8.52 21.98 -0.90
N ASN A 42 -7.76 20.93 -1.25
CA ASN A 42 -7.69 20.36 -2.58
C ASN A 42 -8.68 19.19 -2.78
N GLU A 43 -9.49 18.86 -1.78
CA GLU A 43 -10.33 17.65 -1.77
C GLU A 43 -11.77 17.94 -1.36
N ARG A 44 -12.36 19.01 -1.89
CA ARG A 44 -13.77 19.37 -1.63
C ARG A 44 -14.76 18.23 -1.89
N TRP A 45 -14.41 17.31 -2.80
CA TRP A 45 -15.19 16.12 -3.09
C TRP A 45 -15.37 15.18 -1.89
N ARG A 46 -14.46 15.19 -0.89
CA ARG A 46 -14.59 14.41 0.35
C ARG A 46 -15.74 14.87 1.25
N GLY A 47 -16.20 16.10 1.08
CA GLY A 47 -17.35 16.62 1.83
C GLY A 47 -18.70 16.29 1.20
N ILE A 48 -18.71 15.65 0.01
CA ILE A 48 -19.94 15.22 -0.64
C ILE A 48 -20.37 13.90 0.00
N GLU A 49 -21.62 13.83 0.46
CA GLU A 49 -22.24 12.60 0.90
C GLU A 49 -22.55 11.73 -0.32
N LEU A 50 -21.54 10.96 -0.76
CA LEU A 50 -21.64 10.08 -1.92
C LEU A 50 -22.47 8.85 -1.56
N GLU A 51 -23.49 8.57 -2.36
CA GLU A 51 -24.16 7.26 -2.34
C GLU A 51 -23.24 6.21 -2.97
N VAL A 52 -23.02 5.11 -2.24
CA VAL A 52 -22.09 4.04 -2.62
C VAL A 52 -22.81 2.87 -3.29
N ASP A 53 -24.13 2.77 -3.15
CA ASP A 53 -24.96 1.82 -3.89
C ASP A 53 -25.52 2.46 -5.16
N LEU A 54 -25.03 1.99 -6.31
CA LEU A 54 -25.47 2.47 -7.61
C LEU A 54 -26.98 2.32 -7.83
N TRP A 55 -27.62 1.28 -7.28
CA TRP A 55 -29.07 1.07 -7.44
C TRP A 55 -29.87 2.08 -6.62
N ALA A 56 -29.46 2.33 -5.38
CA ALA A 56 -30.06 3.35 -4.54
C ALA A 56 -29.94 4.75 -5.17
N ALA A 57 -28.75 5.08 -5.71
CA ALA A 57 -28.51 6.34 -6.42
C ALA A 57 -29.42 6.50 -7.64
N ARG A 58 -29.61 5.43 -8.43
CA ARG A 58 -30.50 5.41 -9.59
C ARG A 58 -31.97 5.63 -9.22
N ASP A 59 -32.44 4.94 -8.19
CA ASP A 59 -33.82 5.09 -7.71
C ASP A 59 -34.09 6.51 -7.20
N CYS A 60 -33.12 7.10 -6.48
CA CYS A 60 -33.19 8.48 -6.02
C CYS A 60 -33.26 9.47 -7.20
N ALA A 61 -32.34 9.35 -8.17
CA ALA A 61 -32.32 10.19 -9.36
C ALA A 61 -33.61 10.11 -10.18
N ALA A 62 -34.18 8.91 -10.34
CA ALA A 62 -35.46 8.70 -11.03
C ALA A 62 -36.63 9.38 -10.29
N LYS A 63 -36.67 9.29 -8.95
CA LYS A 63 -37.69 9.95 -8.12
C LYS A 63 -37.59 11.47 -8.18
N GLU A 64 -36.36 12.00 -8.17
CA GLU A 64 -36.11 13.45 -8.18
C GLU A 64 -36.11 14.08 -9.58
N GLY A 65 -36.12 13.28 -10.64
CA GLY A 65 -36.02 13.75 -12.02
C GLY A 65 -34.67 14.42 -12.33
N LYS A 66 -33.60 13.97 -11.69
CA LYS A 66 -32.24 14.54 -11.81
C LYS A 66 -31.26 13.55 -12.46
N PRO A 67 -30.18 14.03 -13.10
CA PRO A 67 -29.13 13.15 -13.62
C PRO A 67 -28.31 12.51 -12.48
N VAL A 68 -27.72 11.35 -12.76
CA VAL A 68 -26.74 10.69 -11.88
C VAL A 68 -25.33 11.14 -12.29
N PHE A 69 -24.55 11.60 -11.33
CA PHE A 69 -23.10 11.81 -11.49
C PHE A 69 -22.36 10.64 -10.82
N LEU A 70 -21.53 9.94 -11.59
CA LEU A 70 -20.78 8.78 -11.12
C LEU A 70 -19.30 9.16 -10.94
N TRP A 71 -18.77 8.91 -9.74
CA TRP A 71 -17.33 8.88 -9.52
C TRP A 71 -16.88 7.42 -9.55
N GLU A 72 -16.28 7.01 -10.66
CA GLU A 72 -15.73 5.66 -10.84
C GLU A 72 -14.22 5.76 -11.05
N MET A 73 -13.49 4.83 -10.43
CA MET A 73 -12.14 4.54 -10.87
C MET A 73 -12.21 3.27 -11.73
N ASN A 74 -12.09 3.39 -13.05
CA ASN A 74 -11.78 2.23 -13.88
C ASN A 74 -10.50 1.56 -13.34
N GLY A 75 -10.55 0.26 -13.11
CA GLY A 75 -9.53 -0.47 -12.34
C GLY A 75 -8.20 -0.68 -13.06
N HIS A 76 -7.60 0.35 -13.68
CA HIS A 76 -6.26 0.21 -14.24
C HIS A 76 -5.28 -0.13 -13.10
N PRO A 77 -4.46 -1.20 -13.22
CA PRO A 77 -3.57 -1.68 -12.15
C PRO A 77 -2.50 -0.67 -11.67
N LEU A 78 -2.37 0.49 -12.32
CA LEU A 78 -1.43 1.56 -11.96
C LEU A 78 -2.15 2.84 -11.51
N GLY A 79 -3.48 2.80 -11.32
CA GLY A 79 -4.30 3.99 -11.10
C GLY A 79 -4.41 4.87 -12.35
N TYR A 80 -5.32 5.85 -12.31
CA TYR A 80 -5.30 6.93 -13.29
C TYR A 80 -4.14 7.88 -12.96
N THR A 81 -3.32 8.20 -13.96
CA THR A 81 -2.42 9.37 -13.93
C THR A 81 -3.21 10.66 -14.04
#